data_AF-A0A1I4JJJ5-F1
#
_entry.id   AF-A0A1I4JJJ5-F1
#
_cell.length_a   1.000
_cell.length_b   1.000
_cell.length_c   1.000
_cell.angle_alpha   90.00
_cell.angle_beta   90.00
_cell.angle_gamma   90.00
#
_symmetry.space_group_name_H-M   'P 1'
#
loop_
_entity.id
_entity.type
_entity.pdbx_description
1 polymer ?
#
loop_
_entity_poly.entity_id
_entity_poly.type
_entity_poly.pdbx_seq_one_letter_code
_entity_poly.pdbx_strand_id
1 'polypeptide(L)'
;MPLIRFTKLNGELLRNLPSAMKAELIIFEDVIPDGIMASLYVNDSFYKKERSEFLNYRDDVREKMYRARGRREELAHNDPVYDPVSARINIETDEGIEFVKKYPQFKNLIESIIFEDDEHNVVNVVPIDDYLAEN
;
A
#
# COMPACT_ATOMS: atom_id res chain seq x y z
N MET A 1 -23.37 -9.70 -2.72
CA MET A 1 -23.04 -8.40 -2.11
C MET A 1 -21.59 -8.12 -2.47
N PRO A 2 -21.27 -6.95 -3.04
CA PRO A 2 -19.88 -6.59 -3.26
C PRO A 2 -19.17 -6.50 -1.90
N LEU A 3 -17.92 -6.97 -1.83
CA LEU A 3 -17.09 -6.85 -0.63
C LEU A 3 -16.00 -5.82 -0.92
N ILE A 4 -15.70 -5.00 0.10
CA ILE A 4 -14.57 -4.09 0.10
C ILE A 4 -13.39 -4.84 0.72
N ARG A 5 -12.28 -4.92 -0.01
CA ARG A 5 -11.02 -5.53 0.43
C ARG A 5 -10.09 -4.41 0.84
N PHE A 6 -9.57 -4.46 2.05
CA PHE A 6 -8.54 -3.53 2.49
C PHE A 6 -7.36 -4.23 3.16
N THR A 7 -6.17 -3.75 2.82
CA THR A 7 -4.91 -4.18 3.41
C THR A 7 -4.80 -3.70 4.85
N LYS A 8 -4.70 -4.63 5.81
CA LYS A 8 -4.31 -4.34 7.18
C LYS A 8 -2.79 -4.37 7.30
N LEU A 9 -2.19 -3.21 7.57
CA LEU A 9 -0.74 -3.09 7.75
C LEU A 9 -0.27 -3.52 9.15
N ASN A 10 0.90 -4.12 9.21
CA ASN A 10 1.56 -4.45 10.48
C ASN A 10 2.19 -3.19 11.09
N GLY A 11 1.38 -2.44 11.85
CA GLY A 11 1.80 -1.18 12.44
C GLY A 11 2.97 -1.30 13.43
N GLU A 12 3.09 -2.42 14.14
CA GLU A 12 4.22 -2.66 15.05
C GLU A 12 5.53 -2.83 14.28
N LEU A 13 5.51 -3.64 13.23
CA LEU A 13 6.67 -3.83 12.37
C LEU A 13 7.07 -2.53 11.66
N LEU A 14 6.10 -1.77 11.13
CA LEU A 14 6.38 -0.50 10.45
C LEU A 14 7.05 0.53 11.36
N ARG A 15 6.67 0.59 12.64
CA ARG A 15 7.34 1.46 13.63
C ARG A 15 8.77 1.01 13.94
N ASN A 16 9.01 -0.29 13.93
CA ASN A 16 10.29 -0.90 14.33
C ASN A 16 11.12 -1.42 13.16
N LEU A 17 10.83 -0.95 11.94
CA LEU A 17 11.48 -1.45 10.73
C LEU A 17 13.00 -1.23 10.79
N PRO A 18 13.84 -2.22 10.43
CA PRO A 18 15.28 -2.03 10.37
C PRO A 18 15.66 -0.91 9.39
N SER A 19 16.70 -0.13 9.71
CA SER A 19 17.16 0.98 8.86
C SER A 19 17.52 0.55 7.43
N ALA A 20 18.05 -0.67 7.27
CA ALA A 20 18.34 -1.24 5.95
C ALA A 20 17.06 -1.40 5.10
N MET A 21 16.01 -1.98 5.67
CA MET A 21 14.72 -2.13 4.98
C MET A 21 14.06 -0.78 4.70
N LYS A 22 14.19 0.21 5.61
CA LYS A 22 13.73 1.59 5.37
C LYS A 22 14.42 2.21 4.15
N ALA A 23 15.73 2.05 4.06
CA ALA A 23 16.50 2.55 2.92
C ALA A 23 16.12 1.85 1.60
N GLU A 24 15.88 0.53 1.64
CA GLU A 24 15.37 -0.19 0.47
C GLU A 24 14.00 0.34 0.02
N LEU A 25 13.08 0.56 0.95
CA LEU A 25 11.74 1.10 0.64
C LEU A 25 11.80 2.51 0.03
N ILE A 26 12.76 3.36 0.44
CA ILE A 26 13.01 4.65 -0.20
C ILE A 26 13.48 4.48 -1.66
N ILE A 27 14.25 3.44 -1.96
CA ILE A 27 14.68 3.17 -3.34
C ILE A 27 13.49 2.71 -4.21
N PHE A 28 12.51 2.02 -3.62
CA PHE A 28 11.27 1.57 -4.27
C PHE A 28 10.15 2.62 -4.31
N GLU A 29 10.47 3.90 -4.14
CA GLU A 29 9.48 4.97 -3.98
C GLU A 29 8.51 5.13 -5.17
N ASP A 30 8.88 4.72 -6.39
CA ASP A 30 7.98 4.74 -7.56
C ASP A 30 6.99 3.57 -7.62
N VAL A 31 7.16 2.54 -6.78
CA VAL A 31 6.33 1.32 -6.79
C VAL A 31 5.80 0.92 -5.40
N ILE A 32 6.26 1.55 -4.33
CA ILE A 32 5.74 1.30 -2.98
C ILE A 32 4.27 1.76 -2.87
N PRO A 33 3.36 0.92 -2.33
CA PRO A 33 1.98 1.31 -2.10
C PRO A 33 1.87 2.52 -1.16
N ASP A 34 0.93 3.43 -1.46
CA ASP A 34 0.79 4.69 -0.73
C ASP A 34 0.48 4.46 0.76
N GLY A 35 -0.33 3.46 1.12
CA GLY A 35 -0.61 3.13 2.52
C GLY A 35 0.63 2.74 3.33
N ILE A 36 1.55 1.97 2.74
CA ILE A 36 2.82 1.59 3.39
C ILE A 36 3.71 2.84 3.56
N MET A 37 3.86 3.61 2.47
CA MET A 37 4.66 4.83 2.47
C MET A 37 4.13 5.86 3.47
N ALA A 38 2.82 6.11 3.50
CA ALA A 38 2.18 7.03 4.42
C ALA A 38 2.37 6.59 5.87
N SER A 39 2.24 5.29 6.15
CA SER A 39 2.46 4.74 7.49
C SER A 39 3.90 4.95 7.96
N LEU A 40 4.90 4.73 7.11
CA LEU A 40 6.30 5.02 7.44
C LEU A 40 6.54 6.52 7.65
N TYR A 41 6.01 7.35 6.76
CA TYR A 41 6.20 8.80 6.78
C TYR A 41 5.62 9.46 8.04
N VAL A 42 4.48 8.96 8.54
CA VAL A 42 3.83 9.47 9.76
C VAL A 42 4.57 9.03 11.02
N ASN A 43 5.09 7.80 11.03
CA ASN A 43 5.65 7.19 12.25
C ASN A 43 7.17 7.39 12.39
N ASP A 44 7.89 7.78 11.34
CA ASP A 44 9.34 7.87 11.36
C ASP A 44 9.86 9.17 10.73
N SER A 45 10.36 10.06 11.59
CA SER A 45 10.93 11.35 11.19
C SER A 45 12.24 11.22 10.41
N PHE A 46 13.03 10.17 10.68
CA PHE A 46 14.24 9.87 9.93
C PHE A 46 13.89 9.42 8.51
N TYR A 47 12.96 8.47 8.37
CA TYR A 47 12.45 8.03 7.06
C TYR A 47 11.94 9.21 6.23
N LYS A 48 11.11 10.07 6.83
CA LYS A 48 10.59 11.28 6.19
C LYS A 48 11.69 12.19 5.66
N LYS A 49 12.75 12.40 6.44
CA LYS A 49 13.89 13.24 6.04
C LYS A 49 14.65 12.61 4.87
N GLU A 50 15.09 11.37 5.02
CA GLU A 50 15.90 10.66 4.00
C GLU A 50 15.15 10.52 2.68
N ARG A 51 13.86 10.19 2.73
CA ARG A 51 12.98 10.15 1.55
C ARG A 51 12.89 11.50 0.84
N SER A 52 12.76 12.59 1.61
CA SER A 52 12.69 13.93 1.04
C SER A 52 14.00 14.30 0.34
N GLU A 53 15.15 13.98 0.94
CA GLU A 53 16.46 14.17 0.32
C GLU A 53 16.62 13.33 -0.94
N PHE A 54 16.23 12.05 -0.92
CA PHE A 54 16.25 11.18 -2.10
C PHE A 54 15.42 11.76 -3.26
N LEU A 55 14.19 12.20 -2.98
CA LEU A 55 13.28 12.73 -4.00
C LEU A 55 13.69 14.09 -4.54
N ASN A 56 14.42 14.90 -3.76
CA ASN A 56 14.88 16.23 -4.20
C ASN A 56 15.82 16.18 -5.40
N TYR A 57 16.50 15.05 -5.63
CA TYR A 57 17.43 14.86 -6.75
C TYR A 57 16.89 13.92 -7.83
N ARG A 58 15.60 13.53 -7.75
CA ARG A 58 14.99 12.48 -8.58
C ARG A 58 13.61 12.90 -9.10
N ASP A 59 13.60 13.93 -9.94
CA ASP A 59 12.36 14.41 -10.58
C ASP A 59 11.68 13.33 -11.42
N ASP A 60 12.46 12.42 -12.02
CA ASP A 60 11.97 11.25 -12.76
C ASP A 60 11.10 10.32 -11.91
N VAL A 61 11.53 10.06 -10.67
CA VAL A 61 10.78 9.23 -9.71
C VAL A 61 9.52 9.95 -9.27
N ARG A 62 9.65 11.24 -8.94
CA ARG A 62 8.53 12.07 -8.49
C ARG A 62 7.42 12.14 -9.53
N GLU A 63 7.78 12.31 -10.80
CA GLU A 63 6.83 12.32 -11.91
C GLU A 63 6.09 10.99 -12.04
N LYS A 64 6.80 9.85 -11.96
CA LYS A 64 6.18 8.51 -11.99
C LYS A 64 5.15 8.34 -10.87
N MET A 65 5.48 8.77 -9.66
CA MET A 65 4.56 8.68 -8.52
C MET A 65 3.28 9.49 -8.74
N TYR A 66 3.40 10.73 -9.23
CA TYR A 66 2.23 11.56 -9.53
C TYR A 66 1.37 10.94 -10.62
N ARG A 67 1.99 10.37 -11.67
CA ARG A 67 1.26 9.66 -12.73
C ARG A 67 0.55 8.41 -12.20
N ALA A 68 1.20 7.64 -11.34
CA ALA A 68 0.60 6.45 -10.72
C ALA A 68 -0.64 6.83 -9.88
N ARG A 69 -0.54 7.88 -9.06
CA ARG A 69 -1.67 8.40 -8.26
C ARG A 69 -2.83 8.88 -9.14
N GLY A 70 -2.54 9.67 -10.18
CA GLY A 70 -3.57 10.12 -11.11
C GLY A 70 -4.27 8.96 -11.82
N ARG A 71 -3.52 7.92 -12.20
CA ARG A 71 -4.09 6.70 -12.79
C ARG A 71 -5.00 5.95 -11.81
N ARG A 72 -4.62 5.87 -10.53
CA ARG A 72 -5.43 5.24 -9.49
C ARG A 72 -6.77 5.97 -9.32
N GLU A 73 -6.72 7.30 -9.27
CA GLU A 73 -7.91 8.13 -9.18
C GLU A 73 -8.82 7.93 -10.41
N GLU A 74 -8.27 7.93 -11.62
CA GLU A 74 -9.02 7.70 -12.84
C GLU A 74 -9.68 6.30 -12.87
N LEU A 75 -8.96 5.25 -12.48
CA LEU A 75 -9.50 3.89 -12.40
C LEU A 75 -10.65 3.81 -11.38
N ALA A 76 -10.49 4.43 -10.21
CA ALA A 76 -11.52 4.42 -9.17
C ALA A 76 -12.80 5.15 -9.60
N HIS A 77 -12.69 6.25 -10.35
CA HIS A 77 -13.87 6.98 -10.87
C HIS A 77 -14.60 6.24 -11.99
N ASN A 78 -13.90 5.38 -12.72
CA ASN A 78 -14.44 4.63 -13.83
C ASN A 78 -14.98 3.24 -13.44
N ASP A 79 -14.89 2.86 -12.16
CA ASP A 79 -15.40 1.58 -11.67
C ASP A 79 -16.94 1.58 -11.69
N PRO A 80 -17.60 0.69 -12.45
CA PRO A 80 -19.05 0.66 -12.57
C PRO A 80 -19.74 -0.13 -11.45
N VAL A 81 -18.99 -0.84 -10.61
CA VAL A 81 -19.48 -1.77 -9.58
C VAL A 81 -19.38 -1.16 -8.19
N TYR A 82 -18.37 -0.33 -7.95
CA TYR A 82 -18.08 0.26 -6.65
C TYR A 82 -18.28 1.77 -6.65
N ASP A 83 -18.58 2.36 -5.49
CA ASP A 83 -18.42 3.80 -5.33
C ASP A 83 -16.93 4.17 -5.41
N PRO A 84 -16.57 5.40 -5.83
CA PRO A 84 -15.18 5.77 -6.05
C PRO A 84 -14.26 5.63 -4.82
N VAL A 85 -14.80 5.71 -3.60
CA VAL A 85 -14.02 5.53 -2.38
C VAL A 85 -13.68 4.07 -2.19
N SER A 86 -14.68 3.18 -2.28
CA SER A 86 -14.48 1.73 -2.18
C SER A 86 -13.60 1.19 -3.32
N ALA A 87 -13.80 1.69 -4.54
CA ALA A 87 -12.95 1.35 -5.68
C ALA A 87 -11.48 1.71 -5.40
N ARG A 88 -11.23 2.90 -4.86
CA ARG A 88 -9.87 3.34 -4.51
C ARG A 88 -9.22 2.42 -3.46
N ILE A 89 -9.97 2.02 -2.44
CA ILE A 89 -9.48 1.13 -1.37
C ILE A 89 -9.13 -0.25 -1.94
N ASN A 90 -9.99 -0.80 -2.81
CA ASN A 90 -9.75 -2.07 -3.47
C ASN A 90 -8.50 -2.02 -4.37
N ILE A 91 -8.34 -0.96 -5.17
CA ILE A 91 -7.17 -0.79 -6.04
C ILE A 91 -5.89 -0.66 -5.21
N GLU A 92 -5.90 0.12 -4.12
CA GLU A 92 -4.74 0.23 -3.22
C GLU A 92 -4.38 -1.12 -2.59
N THR A 93 -5.38 -1.95 -2.30
CA THR A 93 -5.16 -3.31 -1.81
C THR A 93 -4.53 -4.19 -2.85
N ASP A 94 -5.03 -4.17 -4.09
CA ASP A 94 -4.46 -4.94 -5.19
C ASP A 94 -3.00 -4.51 -5.47
N GLU A 95 -2.69 -3.20 -5.46
CA GLU A 95 -1.32 -2.69 -5.57
C GLU A 95 -0.42 -3.19 -4.41
N GLY A 96 -0.96 -3.23 -3.19
CA GLY A 96 -0.29 -3.80 -2.02
C GLY A 96 0.09 -5.27 -2.21
N ILE A 97 -0.85 -6.06 -2.73
CA ILE A 97 -0.65 -7.47 -3.02
C ILE A 97 0.37 -7.68 -4.14
N GLU A 98 0.26 -6.93 -5.24
CA GLU A 98 1.22 -7.01 -6.35
C GLU A 98 2.63 -6.63 -5.91
N PHE A 99 2.76 -5.59 -5.07
CA PHE A 99 4.03 -5.18 -4.49
C PHE A 99 4.68 -6.31 -3.70
N VAL A 100 3.97 -6.96 -2.77
CA VAL A 100 4.56 -8.03 -1.96
C VAL A 100 4.77 -9.32 -2.73
N LYS A 101 4.01 -9.60 -3.80
CA LYS A 101 4.31 -10.70 -4.73
C LYS A 101 5.63 -10.48 -5.45
N LYS A 102 5.88 -9.24 -5.90
CA LYS A 102 7.10 -8.87 -6.61
C LYS A 102 8.31 -8.71 -5.68
N TYR A 103 8.07 -8.28 -4.44
CA TYR A 103 9.09 -8.06 -3.40
C TYR A 103 8.73 -8.80 -2.11
N PRO A 104 8.87 -10.14 -2.07
CA PRO A 104 8.42 -10.97 -0.95
C PRO A 104 9.06 -10.65 0.40
N GLN A 105 10.25 -10.01 0.41
CA GLN A 105 10.89 -9.57 1.64
C GLN A 105 10.06 -8.54 2.42
N PHE A 106 9.14 -7.84 1.75
CA PHE A 106 8.22 -6.86 2.36
C PHE A 106 6.83 -7.44 2.67
N LYS A 107 6.60 -8.73 2.44
CA LYS A 107 5.30 -9.37 2.70
C LYS A 107 4.76 -9.08 4.10
N ASN A 108 5.62 -9.17 5.11
CA ASN A 108 5.22 -9.02 6.51
C ASN A 108 4.83 -7.58 6.90
N LEU A 109 5.01 -6.59 6.00
CA LEU A 109 4.47 -5.24 6.19
C LEU A 109 2.95 -5.24 6.16
N ILE A 110 2.36 -6.24 5.52
CA ILE A 110 0.93 -6.53 5.51
C ILE A 110 0.69 -7.66 6.50
N GLU A 111 -0.29 -7.48 7.39
CA GLU A 111 -0.70 -8.51 8.36
C GLU A 111 -1.76 -9.43 7.74
N SER A 112 -2.79 -8.83 7.13
CA SER A 112 -3.94 -9.53 6.58
C SER A 112 -4.69 -8.68 5.55
N ILE A 113 -5.55 -9.33 4.77
CA ILE A 113 -6.59 -8.67 3.99
C ILE A 113 -7.92 -8.82 4.74
N ILE A 114 -8.56 -7.68 5.01
CA ILE A 114 -9.87 -7.64 5.64
C ILE A 114 -10.92 -7.43 4.56
N PHE A 115 -12.02 -8.17 4.67
CA PHE A 115 -13.20 -8.04 3.83
C PHE A 115 -14.34 -7.42 4.64
N GLU A 116 -14.82 -6.27 4.19
CA GLU A 116 -15.97 -5.56 4.74
C GLU A 116 -17.16 -5.65 3.78
N ASP A 117 -18.37 -5.63 4.36
CA ASP A 117 -19.61 -5.42 3.60
C ASP A 117 -19.92 -3.94 3.39
N ASP A 118 -21.03 -3.66 2.72
CA ASP A 118 -21.50 -2.30 2.43
C ASP A 118 -21.88 -1.50 3.71
N GLU A 119 -22.00 -2.16 4.87
CA GLU A 119 -22.26 -1.56 6.17
C GLU A 119 -20.97 -1.38 7.01
N HIS A 120 -19.79 -1.65 6.43
CA HIS A 120 -18.48 -1.67 7.10
C HIS A 120 -18.34 -2.70 8.22
N ASN A 121 -19.16 -3.77 8.20
CA ASN A 121 -18.96 -4.89 9.09
C ASN A 121 -17.86 -5.80 8.54
N VAL A 122 -16.93 -6.21 9.41
CA VAL A 122 -15.90 -7.18 9.05
C VAL A 122 -16.55 -8.55 8.82
N VAL A 123 -16.53 -9.01 7.57
CA VAL A 123 -17.06 -10.32 7.15
C VAL A 123 -15.99 -11.39 7.28
N ASN A 124 -14.75 -11.07 6.91
CA ASN A 124 -13.64 -12.02 6.93
C ASN A 124 -12.29 -11.32 7.11
N VAL A 125 -11.33 -12.04 7.70
CA VAL A 125 -9.94 -11.60 7.84
C VAL A 125 -9.05 -12.75 7.41
N VAL A 126 -8.28 -12.55 6.34
CA VAL A 126 -7.38 -13.57 5.78
C VAL A 126 -5.94 -13.13 6.03
N PRO A 127 -5.14 -13.90 6.80
CA PRO A 127 -3.71 -13.64 6.96
C PRO A 127 -3.01 -13.51 5.60
N ILE A 128 -2.00 -12.64 5.51
CA ILE A 128 -1.36 -12.38 4.21
C ILE A 128 -0.75 -13.63 3.58
N ASP A 129 -0.22 -14.54 4.41
CA ASP A 129 0.39 -15.79 3.95
C ASP A 129 -0.63 -16.71 3.27
N ASP A 130 -1.82 -16.83 3.87
CA ASP A 130 -2.90 -17.65 3.33
C ASP A 130 -3.46 -16.99 2.05
N TYR A 131 -3.64 -15.66 2.07
CA TYR A 131 -4.16 -14.93 0.91
C TYR A 131 -3.27 -15.07 -0.32
N LEU A 132 -1.95 -15.01 -0.15
CA LEU A 132 -0.97 -15.16 -1.23
C LEU A 132 -0.80 -16.60 -1.72
N ALA A 133 -1.18 -17.60 -0.92
CA ALA A 133 -1.17 -18.99 -1.36
C ALA A 133 -2.33 -19.30 -2.32
N GLU A 134 -3.44 -18.58 -2.17
CA GLU A 134 -4.66 -18.78 -2.95
C GLU A 134 -4.77 -17.89 -4.20
N ASN A 135 -3.95 -16.84 -4.31
CA ASN A 135 -4.04 -15.80 -5.35
C ASN A 135 -2.67 -15.42 -5.89
#